data_AF-A0A7W1L6P5-F1
#
_entry.id   AF-A0A7W1L6P5-F1
#
_cell.length_a   1.000
_cell.length_b   1.000
_cell.length_c   1.000
_cell.angle_alpha   90.00
_cell.angle_beta   90.00
_cell.angle_gamma   90.00
#
_symmetry.space_group_name_H-M   'P 1'
#
loop_
_entity.id
_entity.type
_entity.pdbx_description
1 polymer ?
#
loop_
_entity_poly.entity_id
_entity_poly.type
_entity_poly.pdbx_seq_one_letter_code
_entity_poly.pdbx_strand_id
1 'polypeptide(L)'
;MTWRDVALGTLFLALPQVPLTPGNAIIAVTEENNRPFPERPVSERKVSISTGILNLLAPLMGGVPMCHGAGGMAGHVAFGARTGSALIILGGQILLFALFFSASIATLFRIFSAAGAWRDPLYHRRAACAGHLW
;
A
#
# COMPACT_ATOMS: atom_id res chain seq x y z
N MET A 1 -6.21 -16.90 -19.19
CA MET A 1 -6.20 -17.34 -17.78
C MET A 1 -6.42 -18.83 -17.76
N THR A 2 -5.39 -19.60 -17.42
CA THR A 2 -5.46 -21.06 -17.37
C THR A 2 -5.73 -21.54 -15.94
N TRP A 3 -6.24 -22.75 -15.77
CA TRP A 3 -6.41 -23.37 -14.44
C TRP A 3 -5.09 -23.45 -13.65
N ARG A 4 -3.97 -23.59 -14.35
CA ARG A 4 -2.64 -23.56 -13.76
C ARG A 4 -2.31 -22.20 -13.17
N ASP A 5 -2.65 -21.10 -13.85
CA ASP A 5 -2.43 -19.74 -13.34
C ASP A 5 -3.25 -19.48 -12.07
N VAL A 6 -4.49 -19.98 -12.03
CA VAL A 6 -5.35 -19.91 -10.85
C VAL A 6 -4.76 -20.68 -9.69
N ALA A 7 -4.29 -21.91 -9.94
CA ALA A 7 -3.68 -22.75 -8.90
C ALA A 7 -2.39 -22.14 -8.35
N LEU A 8 -1.51 -21.65 -9.23
CA LEU A 8 -0.26 -20.99 -8.85
C LEU A 8 -0.53 -19.67 -8.09
N GLY A 9 -1.44 -18.84 -8.58
CA GLY A 9 -1.83 -17.59 -7.90
C GLY A 9 -2.44 -17.85 -6.53
N THR A 10 -3.29 -18.87 -6.40
CA THR A 10 -3.87 -19.24 -5.10
C THR A 10 -2.79 -19.71 -4.13
N LEU A 11 -1.89 -20.59 -4.57
CA LEU A 11 -0.87 -21.19 -3.71
C LEU A 11 0.22 -20.18 -3.31
N PHE A 12 0.71 -19.38 -4.26
CA PHE A 12 1.85 -18.49 -4.02
C PHE A 12 1.46 -17.07 -3.62
N LEU A 13 0.27 -16.59 -4.00
CA LEU A 13 -0.17 -15.24 -3.69
C LEU A 13 -1.27 -15.22 -2.64
N ALA A 14 -2.32 -16.04 -2.75
CA ALA A 14 -3.46 -15.96 -1.83
C ALA A 14 -3.20 -16.65 -0.48
N LEU A 15 -2.59 -17.84 -0.47
CA LEU A 15 -2.35 -18.60 0.76
C LEU A 15 -1.49 -17.83 1.79
N PRO A 16 -0.38 -17.16 1.41
CA PRO A 16 0.38 -16.34 2.35
C PRO A 16 -0.39 -15.14 2.91
N GLN A 17 -1.45 -14.69 2.24
CA GLN A 17 -2.26 -13.54 2.69
C GLN A 17 -3.17 -13.88 3.87
N VAL A 18 -3.46 -15.17 4.09
CA VAL A 18 -4.30 -15.63 5.21
C VAL A 18 -3.75 -15.18 6.57
N PRO A 19 -2.46 -15.39 6.90
CA PRO A 19 -1.86 -14.82 8.10
C PRO A 19 -1.42 -13.36 7.95
N LEU A 20 -0.96 -12.95 6.75
CA LEU A 20 -0.35 -11.63 6.56
C LEU A 20 -1.36 -10.48 6.64
N THR A 21 -2.54 -10.65 6.04
CA THR A 21 -3.56 -9.59 5.96
C THR A 21 -4.13 -9.23 7.34
N PRO A 22 -4.53 -10.20 8.19
CA PRO A 22 -5.00 -9.88 9.55
C PRO A 22 -3.96 -9.13 10.38
N GLY A 23 -2.69 -9.56 10.38
CA GLY A 23 -1.63 -8.89 11.14
C GLY A 23 -1.30 -7.49 10.61
N ASN A 24 -0.88 -7.42 9.35
CA ASN A 24 -0.26 -6.19 8.80
C ASN A 24 -1.28 -5.17 8.31
N ALA A 25 -2.46 -5.62 7.87
CA ALA A 25 -3.44 -4.76 7.21
C ALA A 25 -4.71 -4.53 8.03
N ILE A 26 -4.98 -5.35 9.05
CA ILE A 26 -6.16 -5.19 9.92
C ILE A 26 -5.74 -4.74 11.32
N ILE A 27 -4.97 -5.55 12.05
CA ILE A 27 -4.57 -5.25 13.43
C ILE A 27 -3.67 -4.02 13.48
N ALA A 28 -2.57 -4.01 12.73
CA ALA A 28 -1.61 -2.90 12.74
C ALA A 28 -2.25 -1.55 12.34
N VAL A 29 -3.16 -1.55 11.35
CA VAL A 29 -3.89 -0.34 10.94
C VAL A 29 -4.87 0.13 12.02
N THR A 30 -5.55 -0.81 12.68
CA THR A 30 -6.52 -0.50 13.73
C THR A 30 -5.81 0.14 14.93
N GLU A 31 -4.69 -0.44 15.36
CA GLU A 31 -3.86 0.10 16.42
C GLU A 31 -3.26 1.47 16.04
N GLU A 32 -2.75 1.60 14.81
CA GLU A 32 -2.15 2.85 14.32
C GLU A 32 -3.18 3.99 14.18
N ASN A 33 -4.46 3.69 13.94
CA ASN A 33 -5.52 4.69 14.02
C ASN A 33 -5.90 5.03 15.46
N ASN A 34 -6.12 4.00 16.29
CA ASN A 34 -6.73 4.18 17.61
C ASN A 34 -5.78 4.82 18.61
N ARG A 35 -4.46 4.60 18.47
CA ARG A 35 -3.43 5.19 19.33
C ARG A 35 -3.40 6.73 19.26
N PRO A 36 -3.26 7.37 18.08
CA PRO A 36 -3.30 8.83 17.98
C PRO A 36 -4.73 9.43 18.02
N PHE A 37 -5.77 8.63 17.81
CA PHE A 37 -7.16 9.11 17.73
C PHE A 37 -8.13 8.33 18.63
N PRO A 38 -7.95 8.36 19.96
CA PRO A 38 -8.77 7.59 20.90
C PRO A 38 -10.25 7.99 20.89
N GLU A 39 -10.56 9.24 20.52
CA GLU A 39 -11.93 9.76 20.46
C GLU A 39 -12.74 9.24 19.27
N ARG A 40 -12.10 8.57 18.30
CA ARG A 40 -12.74 8.07 17.07
C ARG A 40 -12.17 6.70 16.68
N PRO A 41 -12.34 5.69 17.55
CA PRO A 41 -11.75 4.39 17.32
C PRO A 41 -12.40 3.69 16.11
N VAL A 42 -11.62 2.86 15.44
CA VAL A 42 -12.08 1.90 14.45
C VAL A 42 -11.94 0.49 15.01
N SER A 43 -12.79 -0.43 14.57
CA SER A 43 -12.67 -1.84 14.92
C SER A 43 -12.04 -2.64 13.79
N GLU A 44 -11.37 -3.73 14.13
CA GLU A 44 -10.77 -4.69 13.20
C GLU A 44 -11.83 -5.21 12.24
N ARG A 45 -13.06 -5.41 12.72
CA ARG A 45 -14.20 -5.80 11.88
C ARG A 45 -14.49 -4.76 10.78
N LYS A 46 -14.48 -3.47 11.12
CA LYS A 46 -14.74 -2.40 10.16
C LYS A 46 -13.60 -2.28 9.14
N VAL A 47 -12.34 -2.39 9.60
CA VAL A 47 -11.15 -2.38 8.73
C VAL A 47 -11.12 -3.61 7.82
N SER A 48 -11.50 -4.79 8.34
CA SER A 48 -11.60 -6.04 7.57
C SER A 48 -12.65 -5.94 6.46
N ILE A 49 -13.86 -5.48 6.79
CA ILE A 49 -14.94 -5.34 5.79
C ILE A 49 -14.56 -4.35 4.69
N SER A 50 -14.05 -3.18 5.06
CA SER A 50 -13.63 -2.17 4.07
C SER A 50 -12.47 -2.65 3.19
N THR A 51 -11.49 -3.36 3.78
CA THR A 51 -10.40 -3.99 3.03
C THR A 51 -10.93 -5.07 2.09
N GLY A 52 -11.88 -5.91 2.53
CA GLY A 52 -12.52 -6.92 1.69
C GLY A 52 -13.26 -6.31 0.50
N ILE A 53 -14.08 -5.27 0.74
CA ILE A 53 -14.78 -4.53 -0.31
C ILE A 53 -13.79 -3.94 -1.32
N LEU A 54 -12.71 -3.30 -0.85
CA LEU A 54 -11.68 -2.73 -1.71
C LEU A 54 -11.07 -3.81 -2.62
N ASN A 55 -10.73 -4.98 -2.08
CA ASN A 55 -10.10 -6.07 -2.83
C ASN A 55 -11.07 -6.86 -3.73
N LEU A 56 -12.38 -6.80 -3.49
CA LEU A 56 -13.39 -7.35 -4.39
C LEU A 56 -13.66 -6.43 -5.57
N LEU A 57 -13.64 -5.10 -5.35
CA LEU A 57 -13.97 -4.12 -6.38
C LEU A 57 -12.76 -3.71 -7.22
N ALA A 58 -11.57 -3.59 -6.62
CA ALA A 58 -10.37 -3.12 -7.32
C ALA A 58 -10.04 -3.93 -8.60
N PRO A 59 -10.09 -5.28 -8.61
CA PRO A 59 -9.79 -6.06 -9.81
C PRO A 59 -10.73 -5.77 -10.98
N LEU A 60 -11.98 -5.36 -10.72
CA LEU A 60 -12.96 -5.01 -11.76
C LEU A 60 -12.53 -3.78 -12.58
N MET A 61 -11.66 -2.94 -12.02
CA MET A 61 -11.10 -1.74 -12.67
C MET A 61 -9.63 -1.94 -13.07
N GLY A 62 -9.12 -3.18 -13.07
CA GLY A 62 -7.71 -3.48 -13.32
C GLY A 62 -6.78 -3.15 -12.14
N GLY A 63 -7.34 -2.90 -10.96
CA GLY A 63 -6.61 -2.66 -9.73
C GLY A 63 -5.99 -3.93 -9.15
N VAL A 64 -4.89 -3.77 -8.42
CA VAL A 64 -4.21 -4.83 -7.68
C VAL A 64 -4.78 -4.95 -6.25
N PRO A 65 -4.49 -6.04 -5.53
CA PRO A 65 -4.85 -6.14 -4.12
C PRO A 65 -4.26 -4.99 -3.29
N MET A 66 -5.04 -4.42 -2.37
CA MET A 66 -4.70 -3.23 -1.58
C MET A 66 -5.10 -3.37 -0.11
N CYS A 67 -4.52 -2.53 0.75
CA CYS A 67 -4.90 -2.38 2.15
C CYS A 67 -4.89 -0.90 2.56
N HIS A 68 -5.29 -0.62 3.79
CA HIS A 68 -5.28 0.76 4.33
C HIS A 68 -3.88 1.28 4.63
N GLY A 69 -2.90 0.39 4.89
CA GLY A 69 -1.49 0.71 5.07
C GLY A 69 -1.17 1.48 6.36
N ALA A 70 -0.75 0.77 7.42
CA ALA A 70 -0.42 1.39 8.70
C ALA A 70 0.74 2.40 8.60
N GLY A 71 1.82 2.06 7.89
CA GLY A 71 2.97 2.96 7.71
C GLY A 71 2.62 4.24 6.93
N GLY A 72 1.74 4.17 5.93
CA GLY A 72 1.26 5.34 5.20
C GLY A 72 0.44 6.26 6.10
N MET A 73 -0.47 5.68 6.91
CA MET A 73 -1.21 6.43 7.92
C MET A 73 -0.27 7.11 8.92
N ALA A 74 0.69 6.37 9.49
CA ALA A 74 1.68 6.89 10.42
C ALA A 74 2.46 8.06 9.81
N GLY A 75 2.88 7.94 8.55
CA GLY A 75 3.54 9.01 7.80
C GLY A 75 2.67 10.27 7.69
N HIS A 76 1.42 10.13 7.24
CA HIS A 76 0.50 11.26 7.16
C HIS A 76 0.27 11.92 8.52
N VAL A 77 0.10 11.13 9.59
CA VAL A 77 -0.05 11.64 10.96
C VAL A 77 1.21 12.36 11.43
N ALA A 78 2.40 11.83 11.13
CA ALA A 78 3.68 12.47 11.43
C ALA A 78 3.84 13.82 10.70
N PHE A 79 3.35 13.94 9.46
CA PHE A 79 3.28 15.20 8.71
C PHE A 79 2.11 16.12 9.13
N GLY A 80 1.42 15.82 10.23
CA GLY A 80 0.39 16.69 10.81
C GLY A 80 -1.03 16.43 10.31
N ALA A 81 -1.27 15.40 9.48
CA ALA A 81 -2.62 15.04 9.09
C ALA A 81 -3.42 14.55 10.32
N ARG A 82 -4.64 15.07 10.47
CA ARG A 82 -5.58 14.68 11.54
C ARG A 82 -6.90 14.21 10.98
N THR A 83 -7.06 14.13 9.67
CA THR A 83 -8.27 13.63 9.00
C THR A 83 -7.86 12.91 7.71
N GLY A 84 -8.78 12.13 7.14
CA GLY A 84 -8.57 11.46 5.85
C GLY A 84 -8.45 12.39 4.64
N SER A 85 -8.60 13.72 4.82
CA SER A 85 -8.49 14.70 3.75
C SER A 85 -7.13 14.66 3.04
N ALA A 86 -6.04 14.41 3.77
CA ALA A 86 -4.71 14.27 3.20
C ALA A 86 -4.65 13.14 2.15
N LEU A 87 -5.32 12.02 2.42
CA LEU A 87 -5.41 10.88 1.50
C LEU A 87 -6.29 11.21 0.29
N ILE A 88 -7.39 11.95 0.48
CA ILE A 88 -8.25 12.40 -0.64
C ILE A 88 -7.48 13.34 -1.57
N ILE A 89 -6.74 14.30 -1.01
CA ILE A 89 -5.91 15.23 -1.78
C ILE A 89 -4.82 14.46 -2.54
N LEU A 90 -4.13 13.54 -1.87
CA LEU A 90 -3.10 12.69 -2.50
C LEU A 90 -3.70 11.87 -3.65
N GLY A 91 -4.82 11.19 -3.42
CA GLY A 91 -5.52 10.40 -4.46
C GLY A 91 -5.95 11.28 -5.64
N GLY A 92 -6.48 12.47 -5.37
CA GLY A 92 -6.84 13.44 -6.40
C GLY A 92 -5.65 13.90 -7.24
N GLN A 93 -4.51 14.17 -6.61
CA GLN A 93 -3.27 14.51 -7.32
C GLN A 93 -2.76 13.35 -8.17
N ILE A 94 -2.77 12.12 -7.65
CA ILE A 94 -2.37 10.93 -8.41
C ILE A 94 -3.26 10.75 -9.63
N LEU A 95 -4.58 10.89 -9.48
CA LEU A 95 -5.53 10.81 -10.61
C LEU A 95 -5.28 11.92 -11.64
N LEU A 96 -5.05 13.15 -11.19
CA LEU A 96 -4.71 14.27 -12.07
C LEU A 96 -3.44 13.96 -12.89
N PHE A 97 -2.36 13.51 -12.24
CA PHE A 97 -1.12 13.17 -12.94
C PHE A 97 -1.27 11.96 -13.85
N ALA A 98 -2.01 10.93 -13.42
CA ALA A 98 -2.26 9.75 -14.24
C ALA A 98 -3.04 10.08 -15.52
N LEU A 99 -4.03 10.98 -15.45
CA LEU A 99 -4.87 11.33 -16.60
C LEU A 99 -4.19 12.33 -17.55
N PHE A 100 -3.49 13.34 -17.03
CA PHE A 100 -2.98 14.45 -17.85
C PHE A 100 -1.47 14.40 -18.10
N PHE A 101 -0.71 13.67 -17.30
CA PHE A 101 0.77 13.70 -17.32
C PHE A 101 1.40 12.29 -17.43
N SER A 102 0.65 11.29 -17.90
CA SER A 102 1.13 9.90 -17.97
C SER A 102 2.42 9.73 -18.79
N ALA A 103 2.55 10.42 -19.92
CA ALA A 103 3.75 10.37 -20.76
C ALA A 103 5.00 10.96 -20.07
N SER A 104 4.81 12.06 -19.33
CA SER A 104 5.87 12.68 -18.53
C SER A 104 6.31 11.76 -17.39
N ILE A 105 5.37 11.14 -16.69
CA ILE A 105 5.65 10.15 -15.64
C ILE A 105 6.41 8.95 -16.20
N ALA A 106 6.00 8.42 -17.35
CA ALA A 106 6.70 7.31 -18.00
C ALA A 106 8.15 7.67 -18.36
N THR A 107 8.38 8.91 -18.82
CA THR A 107 9.72 9.42 -19.08
C THR A 107 10.55 9.53 -17.79
N LEU A 108 9.98 10.06 -16.71
CA LEU A 108 10.65 10.13 -15.41
C LEU A 108 11.05 8.74 -14.89
N PHE A 109 10.16 7.75 -14.99
CA PHE A 109 10.48 6.38 -14.61
C PHE A 109 11.59 5.76 -15.46
N ARG A 110 11.62 6.05 -16.78
CA ARG A 110 12.72 5.62 -17.65
C ARG A 110 14.05 6.23 -17.21
N ILE A 111 14.09 7.53 -16.94
CA ILE A 111 15.31 8.22 -16.47
C ILE A 111 15.77 7.65 -15.12
N PHE A 112 14.86 7.48 -14.17
CA PHE A 112 15.17 6.91 -12.86
C PHE A 112 15.74 5.48 -12.96
N SER A 113 15.13 4.63 -13.80
CA SER A 113 15.63 3.28 -14.05
C SER A 113 17.00 3.26 -14.74
N ALA A 114 17.25 4.24 -15.63
CA ALA A 114 18.52 4.40 -16.31
C ALA A 114 19.62 4.97 -15.39
N ALA A 115 19.26 5.77 -14.39
CA ALA A 115 20.20 6.37 -13.44
C ALA A 115 20.86 5.37 -12.47
N GLY A 116 20.42 4.11 -12.44
CA GLY A 116 21.21 2.99 -11.91
C GLY A 116 21.52 2.99 -10.41
N ALA A 117 21.00 3.92 -9.59
CA ALA A 117 21.29 3.99 -8.16
C ALA A 117 20.98 2.70 -7.37
N TRP A 118 20.04 1.89 -7.88
CA TRP A 118 19.62 0.59 -7.32
C TRP A 118 20.49 -0.58 -7.76
N ARG A 119 21.42 -0.38 -8.70
CA ARG A 119 22.38 -1.39 -9.15
C ARG A 119 23.67 -1.37 -8.35
N ASP A 120 23.87 -0.36 -7.49
CA ASP A 120 25.03 -0.27 -6.62
C ASP A 120 24.95 -1.33 -5.50
N PRO A 121 25.93 -2.25 -5.37
CA PRO A 121 25.99 -3.21 -4.27
C PRO A 121 25.95 -2.56 -2.87
N LEU A 122 26.33 -1.30 -2.74
CA LEU A 122 26.26 -0.54 -1.48
C LEU A 122 24.82 -0.15 -1.12
N TYR A 123 23.94 0.05 -2.11
CA TYR A 123 22.52 0.31 -1.89
C TYR A 123 21.84 -0.87 -1.18
N HIS A 124 22.07 -2.09 -1.68
CA HIS A 124 21.48 -3.31 -1.11
C HIS A 124 21.97 -3.60 0.32
N ARG A 125 23.23 -3.29 0.64
CA ARG A 125 23.76 -3.43 2.02
C ARG A 125 23.11 -2.44 2.99
N ARG A 126 22.86 -1.20 2.59
CA ARG A 126 22.22 -0.20 3.45
C ARG A 126 20.72 -0.48 3.64
N ALA A 127 20.03 -0.92 2.58
CA ALA A 127 18.63 -1.31 2.66
C ALA A 127 18.43 -2.54 3.58
N ALA A 128 19.34 -3.51 3.55
CA ALA A 128 19.32 -4.66 4.48
C ALA A 128 19.49 -4.23 5.95
N CYS A 129 20.37 -3.26 6.24
CA CYS A 129 20.51 -2.72 7.60
C CYS A 129 19.29 -1.91 8.06
N ALA A 130 18.60 -1.20 7.16
CA ALA A 130 17.38 -0.46 7.50
C ALA A 130 16.17 -1.37 7.79
N GLY A 131 16.18 -2.61 7.28
CA GLY A 131 15.14 -3.61 7.56
C GLY A 131 15.15 -4.17 8.99
N HIS A 132 16.19 -3.87 9.79
CA HIS A 132 16.28 -4.27 11.21
C HIS A 132 15.74 -3.19 12.18
N LEU A 133 15.16 -2.10 11.66
CA LEU A 133 14.58 -1.00 12.44
C LEU A 133 13.03 -1.01 12.44
N TRP A 134 12.41 -2.09 11.98
CA TRP A 134 10.98 -2.36 12.06
C TRP A 134 10.73 -3.75 12.63
#